data_AF-A0A7J5ZA45-F1
#
_entry.id   AF-A0A7J5ZA45-F1
#
_cell.length_a   1.000
_cell.length_b   1.000
_cell.length_c   1.000
_cell.angle_alpha   90.00
_cell.angle_beta   90.00
_cell.angle_gamma   90.00
#
_symmetry.space_group_name_H-M   'P 1'
#
loop_
_entity.id
_entity.type
_entity.pdbx_description
1 polymer ?
#
loop_
_entity_poly.entity_id
_entity_poly.type
_entity_poly.pdbx_seq_one_letter_code
_entity_poly.pdbx_strand_id
1 'polypeptide(L)'
;MPLCRCIDGFSRKVVWLECGPTNNNPRVITQYFLKCVRNLSVIPMRLRTDCGTENGIMAAIQCSLCHHHHDYYSGASSHMYGSSMTNQRNESWWSILRKGSSGWSYLQTSEMLDTSMGVMSISAFCFVDVIQKDLDECVRLWNSHRIRPSRTASCPGGVPNELHYLPHSLSIAPCGDQNMQEYLDFAMERNDLQKPENWETASELYMKLKEYAQL
;
A
#
# COMPACT_ATOMS: atom_id res chain seq x y z
N MET A 1 1.05 14.71 11.14
CA MET A 1 1.62 14.09 9.92
C MET A 1 0.60 13.14 9.33
N PRO A 2 0.40 13.15 8.01
CA PRO A 2 -0.51 12.21 7.35
C PRO A 2 0.03 10.77 7.38
N LEU A 3 -0.89 9.82 7.50
CA LEU A 3 -0.63 8.39 7.48
C LEU A 3 -1.23 7.76 6.22
N CYS A 4 -0.49 6.88 5.55
CA CYS A 4 -0.95 6.12 4.39
C CYS A 4 -0.88 4.62 4.70
N ARG A 5 -1.92 3.85 4.35
CA ARG A 5 -1.99 2.42 4.67
C ARG A 5 -2.59 1.60 3.53
N CYS A 6 -2.12 0.38 3.37
CA CYS A 6 -2.74 -0.63 2.53
C CYS A 6 -3.00 -1.92 3.33
N ILE A 7 -4.16 -2.53 3.08
CA ILE A 7 -4.60 -3.79 3.72
C ILE A 7 -4.96 -4.79 2.62
N ASP A 8 -4.47 -6.02 2.76
CA ASP A 8 -4.87 -7.13 1.90
C ASP A 8 -6.34 -7.53 2.16
N GLY A 9 -7.12 -7.62 1.08
CA GLY A 9 -8.58 -7.82 1.15
C GLY A 9 -9.00 -9.19 1.69
N PHE A 10 -8.14 -10.20 1.54
CA PHE A 10 -8.38 -11.58 1.95
C PHE A 10 -7.90 -11.83 3.38
N SER A 11 -6.61 -11.69 3.64
CA SER A 11 -5.97 -11.99 4.93
C SER A 11 -6.22 -10.92 5.99
N ARG A 12 -6.60 -9.69 5.58
CA ARG A 12 -6.64 -8.49 6.42
C ARG A 12 -5.28 -8.10 7.00
N LYS A 13 -4.19 -8.58 6.38
CA LYS A 13 -2.84 -8.16 6.71
C LYS A 13 -2.65 -6.70 6.30
N VAL A 14 -2.09 -5.88 7.19
CA VAL A 14 -1.57 -4.57 6.81
C VAL A 14 -0.26 -4.80 6.07
N VAL A 15 -0.24 -4.49 4.78
CA VAL A 15 0.92 -4.73 3.91
C VAL A 15 1.88 -3.54 3.88
N TRP A 16 1.36 -2.32 4.12
CA TRP A 16 2.16 -1.15 4.48
C TRP A 16 1.39 -0.20 5.39
N LEU A 17 2.12 0.56 6.20
CA LEU A 17 1.64 1.71 6.96
C LEU A 17 2.79 2.71 7.10
N GLU A 18 2.66 3.88 6.48
CA GLU A 18 3.76 4.84 6.37
C GLU A 18 3.30 6.20 6.88
N CYS A 19 4.09 6.79 7.77
CA CYS A 19 3.98 8.17 8.21
C CYS A 19 4.85 9.04 7.30
N GLY A 20 4.27 10.07 6.70
CA GLY A 20 5.00 10.88 5.72
C GLY A 20 4.66 12.37 5.79
N PRO A 21 5.35 13.18 4.98
CA PRO A 21 5.09 14.62 4.90
C PRO A 21 3.78 14.93 4.19
N THR A 22 3.27 14.02 3.35
CA THR A 22 2.04 14.22 2.55
C THR A 22 1.37 12.88 2.24
N ASN A 23 0.04 12.87 2.23
CA ASN A 23 -0.80 11.82 1.68
C ASN A 23 -1.47 12.22 0.35
N ASN A 24 -1.28 13.46 -0.10
CA ASN A 24 -1.94 14.00 -1.29
C ASN A 24 -1.00 14.07 -2.51
N ASN A 25 0.27 13.67 -2.36
CA ASN A 25 1.23 13.65 -3.46
C ASN A 25 1.28 12.26 -4.11
N PRO A 26 0.85 12.13 -5.39
CA PRO A 26 0.83 10.84 -6.06
C PRO A 26 2.19 10.12 -6.13
N ARG A 27 3.30 10.87 -6.17
CA ARG A 27 4.65 10.29 -6.22
C ARG A 27 4.99 9.56 -4.93
N VAL A 28 4.59 10.12 -3.78
CA VAL A 28 4.87 9.53 -2.46
C VAL A 28 4.03 8.26 -2.27
N ILE A 29 2.74 8.30 -2.61
CA ILE A 29 1.87 7.12 -2.56
C ILE A 29 2.39 5.99 -3.46
N THR A 30 2.82 6.35 -4.66
CA THR A 30 3.42 5.43 -5.64
C THR A 30 4.73 4.82 -5.15
N GLN A 31 5.53 5.53 -4.35
CA GLN A 31 6.73 4.95 -3.74
C GLN A 31 6.36 3.89 -2.70
N TYR A 32 5.36 4.12 -1.86
CA TYR A 32 4.89 3.15 -0.86
C TYR A 32 4.35 1.86 -1.51
N PHE A 33 3.35 2.02 -2.37
CA PHE A 33 3.37 1.47 -3.73
C PHE A 33 4.33 0.32 -4.07
N LEU A 34 5.32 0.74 -4.87
CA LEU A 34 6.39 -0.04 -5.43
C LEU A 34 7.30 -0.66 -4.36
N LYS A 35 7.52 0.02 -3.22
CA LYS A 35 8.28 -0.53 -2.09
C LYS A 35 7.61 -1.81 -1.58
N CYS A 36 6.30 -1.80 -1.43
CA CYS A 36 5.55 -2.97 -0.98
C CYS A 36 5.57 -4.09 -2.01
N VAL A 37 5.30 -3.78 -3.29
CA VAL A 37 5.37 -4.74 -4.39
C VAL A 37 6.75 -5.41 -4.43
N ARG A 38 7.84 -4.62 -4.35
CA ARG A 38 9.22 -5.12 -4.25
C ARG A 38 9.45 -6.00 -3.03
N ASN A 39 9.03 -5.56 -1.84
CA ASN A 39 9.25 -6.30 -0.59
C ASN A 39 8.50 -7.64 -0.55
N LEU A 40 7.30 -7.69 -1.13
CA LEU A 40 6.52 -8.92 -1.23
C LEU A 40 6.93 -9.78 -2.43
N SER A 41 7.65 -9.20 -3.41
CA SER A 41 7.96 -9.83 -4.70
C SER A 41 6.72 -10.37 -5.40
N VAL A 42 5.58 -9.70 -5.22
CA VAL A 42 4.28 -10.08 -5.79
C VAL A 42 3.56 -8.84 -6.30
N ILE A 43 2.97 -8.94 -7.49
CA ILE A 43 2.03 -7.95 -8.01
C ILE A 43 0.62 -8.40 -7.58
N PRO A 44 -0.15 -7.56 -6.84
CA PRO A 44 -1.50 -7.96 -6.46
C PRO A 44 -2.37 -8.16 -7.71
N MET A 45 -3.28 -9.13 -7.71
CA MET A 45 -4.20 -9.31 -8.86
C MET A 45 -5.14 -8.13 -9.03
N ARG A 46 -5.53 -7.49 -7.92
CA ARG A 46 -6.46 -6.36 -7.95
C ARG A 46 -6.16 -5.34 -6.87
N LEU A 47 -5.96 -4.09 -7.27
CA LEU A 47 -5.83 -2.93 -6.39
C LEU A 47 -7.17 -2.19 -6.29
N ARG A 48 -7.55 -1.79 -5.07
CA ARG A 48 -8.71 -0.94 -4.82
C ARG A 48 -8.28 0.35 -4.13
N THR A 49 -8.69 1.49 -4.68
CA THR A 49 -8.44 2.82 -4.11
C THR A 49 -9.74 3.62 -4.05
N ASP A 50 -9.77 4.72 -3.30
CA ASP A 50 -10.78 5.74 -3.51
C ASP A 50 -10.49 6.53 -4.79
N CYS A 51 -11.40 7.43 -5.17
CA CYS A 51 -11.26 8.31 -6.32
C CYS A 51 -10.34 9.52 -6.07
N GLY A 52 -9.41 9.44 -5.10
CA GLY A 52 -8.44 10.48 -4.81
C GLY A 52 -7.43 10.68 -5.96
N THR A 53 -7.03 11.93 -6.19
CA THR A 53 -6.08 12.28 -7.25
C THR A 53 -4.67 11.77 -6.94
N GLU A 54 -4.34 11.57 -5.66
CA GLU A 54 -3.12 10.95 -5.17
C GLU A 54 -2.95 9.49 -5.62
N ASN A 55 -4.05 8.81 -5.92
CA ASN A 55 -4.05 7.38 -6.24
C ASN A 55 -3.93 7.08 -7.73
N GLY A 56 -4.04 8.10 -8.60
CA GLY A 56 -4.09 7.92 -10.06
C GLY A 56 -2.84 7.26 -10.64
N ILE A 57 -1.64 7.66 -10.20
CA ILE A 57 -0.38 7.05 -10.68
C ILE A 57 -0.27 5.59 -10.24
N MET A 58 -0.61 5.31 -8.98
CA MET A 58 -0.59 3.94 -8.46
C MET A 58 -1.58 3.04 -9.21
N ALA A 59 -2.76 3.55 -9.53
CA ALA A 59 -3.76 2.84 -10.35
C ALA A 59 -3.24 2.54 -11.76
N ALA A 60 -2.61 3.53 -12.41
CA ALA A 60 -2.03 3.34 -13.75
C ALA A 60 -0.92 2.28 -13.73
N ILE A 61 0.00 2.35 -12.77
CA ILE A 61 1.08 1.38 -12.62
C ILE A 61 0.53 -0.03 -12.43
N GLN A 62 -0.46 -0.22 -11.56
CA GLN A 62 -1.11 -1.52 -11.37
C GLN A 62 -1.63 -2.09 -12.69
N CYS A 63 -2.35 -1.27 -13.47
CA CYS A 63 -2.88 -1.67 -14.78
C CYS A 63 -1.78 -2.01 -15.79
N SER A 64 -0.69 -1.24 -15.80
CA SER A 64 0.47 -1.50 -16.67
C SER A 64 1.17 -2.80 -16.30
N LEU A 65 1.45 -3.01 -15.01
CA LEU A 65 2.06 -4.23 -14.49
C LEU A 65 1.23 -5.46 -14.84
N CYS A 66 -0.10 -5.36 -14.72
CA CYS A 66 -1.00 -6.48 -15.00
C CYS A 66 -1.41 -6.60 -16.48
N HIS A 67 -0.88 -5.77 -17.39
CA HIS A 67 -1.37 -5.68 -18.78
C HIS A 67 -1.22 -6.99 -19.56
N HIS A 68 -0.15 -7.74 -19.28
CA HIS A 68 0.14 -9.01 -19.94
C HIS A 68 -0.29 -10.23 -19.13
N HIS A 69 -0.95 -10.04 -17.98
CA HIS A 69 -1.48 -11.16 -17.22
C HIS A 69 -2.58 -11.87 -18.01
N HIS A 70 -2.72 -13.18 -17.79
CA HIS A 70 -3.74 -14.00 -18.43
C HIS A 70 -4.96 -14.28 -17.53
N ASP A 71 -5.06 -13.58 -16.40
CA ASP A 71 -6.17 -13.71 -15.45
C ASP A 71 -7.32 -12.72 -15.74
N TYR A 72 -8.47 -12.95 -15.07
CA TYR A 72 -9.69 -12.15 -15.22
C TYR A 72 -9.50 -10.66 -14.88
N TYR A 73 -8.54 -10.35 -14.01
CA TYR A 73 -8.21 -9.00 -13.58
C TYR A 73 -7.03 -8.40 -14.37
N SER A 74 -6.67 -8.91 -15.54
CA SER A 74 -5.60 -8.32 -16.36
C SER A 74 -5.87 -6.89 -16.83
N GLY A 75 -4.80 -6.13 -17.05
CA GLY A 75 -4.81 -4.77 -17.56
C GLY A 75 -5.70 -3.82 -16.75
N ALA A 76 -6.62 -3.12 -17.40
CA ALA A 76 -7.51 -2.15 -16.75
C ALA A 76 -8.43 -2.78 -15.69
N SER A 77 -8.67 -4.10 -15.73
CA SER A 77 -9.48 -4.81 -14.74
C SER A 77 -8.76 -5.04 -13.40
N SER A 78 -7.44 -4.79 -13.37
CA SER A 78 -6.58 -4.98 -12.18
C SER A 78 -6.71 -3.84 -11.17
N HIS A 79 -7.38 -2.75 -11.53
CA HIS A 79 -7.69 -1.66 -10.62
C HIS A 79 -9.20 -1.46 -10.52
N MET A 80 -9.66 -1.01 -9.35
CA MET A 80 -11.01 -0.49 -9.21
C MET A 80 -11.08 0.66 -8.22
N TYR A 81 -11.94 1.62 -8.52
CA TYR A 81 -12.34 2.63 -7.57
C TYR A 81 -13.42 2.12 -6.61
N GLY A 82 -13.35 2.58 -5.36
CA GLY A 82 -14.29 2.26 -4.31
C GLY A 82 -14.79 3.49 -3.59
N SER A 83 -16.07 3.50 -3.22
CA SER A 83 -16.62 4.55 -2.37
C SER A 83 -16.14 4.40 -0.92
N SER A 84 -16.03 5.50 -0.19
CA SER A 84 -15.60 5.49 1.23
C SER A 84 -16.48 4.58 2.09
N MET A 85 -17.78 4.47 1.79
CA MET A 85 -18.72 3.59 2.49
C MET A 85 -18.35 2.10 2.41
N THR A 86 -17.62 1.70 1.37
CA THR A 86 -17.17 0.31 1.17
C THR A 86 -15.77 0.06 1.74
N ASN A 87 -15.10 1.09 2.25
CA ASN A 87 -13.75 1.01 2.81
C ASN A 87 -13.74 0.51 4.27
N GLN A 88 -14.71 -0.34 4.63
CA GLN A 88 -14.98 -0.72 6.02
C GLN A 88 -13.81 -1.39 6.73
N ARG A 89 -13.01 -2.20 6.00
CA ARG A 89 -11.80 -2.84 6.56
C ARG A 89 -10.79 -1.80 7.03
N ASN A 90 -10.57 -0.80 6.19
CA ASN A 90 -9.64 0.27 6.48
C ASN A 90 -10.13 1.14 7.64
N GLU A 91 -11.42 1.50 7.66
CA GLU A 91 -12.00 2.28 8.75
C GLU A 91 -12.02 1.53 10.08
N SER A 92 -12.33 0.23 10.04
CA SER A 92 -12.31 -0.63 11.22
C SER A 92 -10.91 -0.69 11.84
N TRP A 93 -9.88 -0.84 11.02
CA TRP A 93 -8.50 -0.82 11.50
C TRP A 93 -8.15 0.54 12.12
N TRP A 94 -8.50 1.65 11.47
CA TRP A 94 -8.25 2.99 12.01
C TRP A 94 -8.95 3.21 13.36
N SER A 95 -10.16 2.68 13.52
CA SER A 95 -10.88 2.69 14.80
C SER A 95 -10.10 1.93 15.89
N ILE A 96 -9.51 0.80 15.55
CA ILE A 96 -8.75 -0.03 16.50
C ILE A 96 -7.43 0.65 16.87
N LEU A 97 -6.70 1.20 15.89
CA LEU A 97 -5.49 1.98 16.16
C LEU A 97 -5.82 3.09 17.16
N ARG A 98 -6.83 3.92 16.89
CA ARG A 98 -7.23 5.02 17.79
C ARG A 98 -7.59 4.57 19.21
N LYS A 99 -8.13 3.35 19.38
CA LYS A 99 -8.50 2.81 20.70
C LYS A 99 -7.34 2.19 21.47
N GLY A 100 -6.43 1.50 20.78
CA GLY A 100 -5.25 0.86 21.39
C GLY A 100 -4.13 1.85 21.71
N SER A 101 -4.10 2.96 20.98
CA SER A 101 -3.11 4.03 21.05
C SER A 101 -3.41 5.05 22.16
N SER A 102 -3.41 4.62 23.43
CA SER A 102 -3.58 5.52 24.59
C SER A 102 -2.49 6.61 24.71
N GLY A 103 -1.35 6.44 24.02
CA GLY A 103 -0.24 7.41 23.99
C GLY A 103 -0.27 8.43 22.85
N TRP A 104 -1.18 8.31 21.87
CA TRP A 104 -1.12 9.10 20.62
C TRP A 104 -1.84 10.45 20.68
N SER A 105 -2.13 10.93 21.89
CA SER A 105 -2.68 12.26 22.12
C SER A 105 -1.84 13.36 21.47
N TYR A 106 -0.53 13.15 21.21
CA TYR A 106 0.32 14.08 20.46
C TYR A 106 -0.05 14.26 18.98
N LEU A 107 -0.62 13.24 18.31
CA LEU A 107 -1.18 13.41 16.97
C LEU A 107 -2.53 14.12 17.01
N GLN A 108 -3.33 13.86 18.06
CA GLN A 108 -4.63 14.50 18.26
C GLN A 108 -4.52 15.96 18.72
N THR A 109 -3.45 16.34 19.43
CA THR A 109 -3.13 17.74 19.72
C THR A 109 -2.83 18.54 18.46
N SER A 110 -2.58 17.88 17.32
CA SER A 110 -2.44 18.59 16.04
C SER A 110 -3.75 19.13 15.46
N GLU A 111 -4.90 18.60 15.89
CA GLU A 111 -6.22 19.15 15.56
C GLU A 111 -6.74 20.14 16.62
N MET A 112 -6.20 20.12 17.86
CA MET A 112 -6.65 21.00 18.96
C MET A 112 -5.75 22.21 19.25
N LEU A 113 -4.53 22.27 18.70
CA LEU A 113 -3.62 23.41 18.88
C LEU A 113 -3.52 24.24 17.59
N ASP A 114 -4.55 25.07 17.37
CA ASP A 114 -4.62 26.10 16.33
C ASP A 114 -3.71 27.31 16.62
N THR A 115 -2.47 27.10 17.06
CA THR A 115 -1.57 28.23 17.36
C THR A 115 -0.14 27.93 16.93
N SER A 116 0.19 28.49 15.77
CA SER A 116 1.47 28.44 15.03
C SER A 116 1.71 27.18 14.18
N MET A 117 1.26 27.25 12.93
CA MET A 117 1.47 26.25 11.86
C MET A 117 2.93 25.77 11.68
N GLY A 118 3.92 26.46 12.25
CA GLY A 118 5.35 26.14 12.10
C GLY A 118 5.94 25.21 13.18
N VAL A 119 5.40 25.17 14.41
CA VAL A 119 6.07 24.45 15.51
C VAL A 119 5.64 22.98 15.60
N MET A 120 4.38 22.69 15.29
CA MET A 120 3.87 21.30 15.25
C MET A 120 4.32 20.50 14.04
N SER A 121 4.59 21.17 12.92
CA SER A 121 5.12 20.55 11.71
C SER A 121 6.57 20.10 11.91
N ILE A 122 7.37 20.89 12.65
CA ILE A 122 8.76 20.54 12.99
C ILE A 122 8.81 19.41 14.01
N SER A 123 8.02 19.43 15.08
CA SER A 123 8.05 18.35 16.08
C SER A 123 7.62 17.01 15.47
N ALA A 124 6.52 16.98 14.71
CA ALA A 124 6.10 15.77 14.01
C ALA A 124 7.17 15.29 13.00
N PHE A 125 7.85 16.20 12.32
CA PHE A 125 8.96 15.87 11.42
C PHE A 125 10.18 15.31 12.16
N CYS A 126 10.60 15.92 13.27
CA CYS A 126 11.73 15.45 14.09
C CYS A 126 11.49 14.08 14.72
N PHE A 127 10.23 13.73 14.97
CA PHE A 127 9.85 12.44 15.55
C PHE A 127 9.29 11.45 14.54
N VAL A 128 9.41 11.70 13.22
CA VAL A 128 8.85 10.82 12.19
C VAL A 128 9.35 9.38 12.35
N ASP A 129 10.63 9.18 12.67
CA ASP A 129 11.22 7.85 12.86
C ASP A 129 10.70 7.16 14.11
N VAL A 130 10.45 7.92 15.18
CA VAL A 130 9.88 7.39 16.44
C VAL A 130 8.42 6.98 16.19
N ILE A 131 7.66 7.87 15.55
CA ILE A 131 6.28 7.62 15.13
C ILE A 131 6.21 6.38 14.24
N GLN A 132 7.09 6.27 13.25
CA GLN A 132 7.11 5.13 12.33
C GLN A 132 7.41 3.82 13.08
N LYS A 133 8.35 3.81 14.03
CA LYS A 133 8.62 2.63 14.86
C LYS A 133 7.40 2.18 15.66
N ASP A 134 6.64 3.11 16.24
CA ASP A 134 5.43 2.78 16.97
C ASP A 134 4.31 2.25 16.05
N LEU A 135 4.21 2.81 14.83
CA LEU A 135 3.31 2.29 13.79
C LEU A 135 3.70 0.88 13.35
N ASP A 136 4.99 0.62 13.16
CA ASP A 136 5.51 -0.68 12.78
C ASP A 136 5.19 -1.74 13.85
N GLU A 137 5.28 -1.38 15.13
CA GLU A 137 4.88 -2.24 16.23
C GLU A 137 3.37 -2.51 16.22
N CYS A 138 2.55 -1.48 15.97
CA CYS A 138 1.11 -1.63 15.80
C CYS A 138 0.77 -2.58 14.63
N VAL A 139 1.48 -2.48 13.50
CA VAL A 139 1.36 -3.39 12.36
C VAL A 139 1.79 -4.80 12.73
N ARG A 140 2.88 -4.97 13.48
CA ARG A 140 3.37 -6.29 13.94
C ARG A 140 2.33 -6.98 14.82
N LEU A 141 1.77 -6.27 15.80
CA LEU A 141 0.73 -6.77 16.69
C LEU A 141 -0.54 -7.10 15.90
N TRP A 142 -0.97 -6.21 15.00
CA TRP A 142 -2.12 -6.46 14.13
C TRP A 142 -1.92 -7.69 13.26
N ASN A 143 -0.78 -7.82 12.60
CA ASN A 143 -0.56 -8.93 11.67
C ASN A 143 -0.41 -10.29 12.37
N SER A 144 -0.14 -10.29 13.67
CA SER A 144 0.06 -11.50 14.49
C SER A 144 -1.17 -11.88 15.34
N HIS A 145 -2.13 -10.98 15.54
CA HIS A 145 -3.32 -11.30 16.34
C HIS A 145 -4.33 -12.12 15.54
N ARG A 146 -5.09 -12.96 16.25
CA ARG A 146 -6.16 -13.76 15.65
C ARG A 146 -7.45 -12.93 15.54
N ILE A 147 -7.93 -12.72 14.32
CA ILE A 147 -9.20 -12.06 14.05
C ILE A 147 -10.32 -13.12 14.03
N ARG A 148 -11.36 -12.91 14.84
CA ARG A 148 -12.53 -13.80 14.86
C ARG A 148 -13.29 -13.76 13.53
N PRO A 149 -13.84 -14.91 13.08
CA PRO A 149 -14.72 -14.93 11.92
C PRO A 149 -16.00 -14.13 12.20
N SER A 150 -16.54 -13.47 11.17
CA SER A 150 -17.81 -12.77 11.21
C SER A 150 -18.70 -13.27 10.07
N ARG A 151 -19.99 -13.48 10.34
CA ARG A 151 -20.97 -13.98 9.35
C ARG A 151 -21.16 -13.04 8.17
N THR A 152 -20.95 -11.75 8.38
CA THR A 152 -21.15 -10.71 7.35
C THR A 152 -19.86 -10.35 6.62
N ALA A 153 -18.70 -10.84 7.08
CA ALA A 153 -17.43 -10.54 6.45
C ALA A 153 -17.17 -11.52 5.30
N SER A 154 -16.77 -10.99 4.13
CA SER A 154 -16.41 -11.81 2.97
C SER A 154 -15.03 -12.48 3.07
N CYS A 155 -14.34 -12.34 4.21
CA CYS A 155 -12.98 -12.84 4.41
C CYS A 155 -12.91 -13.80 5.62
N PRO A 156 -12.03 -14.81 5.59
CA PRO A 156 -11.96 -15.83 6.63
C PRO A 156 -11.44 -15.28 7.95
N GLY A 157 -11.88 -15.88 9.06
CA GLY A 157 -11.26 -15.69 10.38
C GLY A 157 -9.87 -16.32 10.43
N GLY A 158 -8.96 -15.77 11.23
CA GLY A 158 -7.59 -16.27 11.34
C GLY A 158 -6.58 -15.20 11.73
N VAL A 159 -5.31 -15.59 11.79
CA VAL A 159 -4.17 -14.68 11.98
C VAL A 159 -3.77 -14.11 10.62
N PRO A 160 -3.72 -12.78 10.42
CA PRO A 160 -3.42 -12.20 9.11
C PRO A 160 -2.14 -12.72 8.45
N ASN A 161 -1.05 -12.88 9.20
CA ASN A 161 0.19 -13.46 8.67
C ASN A 161 0.03 -14.91 8.21
N GLU A 162 -0.69 -15.74 8.96
CA GLU A 162 -0.94 -17.14 8.56
C GLU A 162 -1.81 -17.19 7.30
N LEU A 163 -2.89 -16.39 7.26
CA LEU A 163 -3.77 -16.31 6.09
C LEU A 163 -3.03 -15.82 4.83
N HIS A 164 -2.05 -14.94 4.99
CA HIS A 164 -1.31 -14.34 3.87
C HIS A 164 -0.18 -15.25 3.35
N TYR A 165 0.63 -15.82 4.25
CA TYR A 165 1.81 -16.60 3.85
C TYR A 165 1.56 -18.10 3.70
N LEU A 166 0.46 -18.61 4.27
CA LEU A 166 0.13 -20.04 4.23
C LEU A 166 -1.24 -20.30 3.57
N PRO A 167 -1.51 -19.80 2.35
CA PRO A 167 -2.82 -20.00 1.71
C PRO A 167 -3.11 -21.49 1.40
N HIS A 168 -2.07 -22.28 1.15
CA HIS A 168 -2.17 -23.71 0.86
C HIS A 168 -2.73 -24.53 2.04
N SER A 169 -2.47 -24.11 3.29
CA SER A 169 -3.03 -24.79 4.47
C SER A 169 -4.55 -24.59 4.58
N LEU A 170 -5.10 -23.62 3.84
CA LEU A 170 -6.52 -23.30 3.75
C LEU A 170 -7.14 -23.84 2.45
N SER A 171 -6.41 -24.61 1.64
CA SER A 171 -6.85 -25.07 0.30
C SER A 171 -7.29 -23.93 -0.62
N ILE A 172 -6.64 -22.76 -0.50
CA ILE A 172 -6.90 -21.56 -1.29
C ILE A 172 -5.66 -21.26 -2.14
N ALA A 173 -5.88 -20.89 -3.41
CA ALA A 173 -4.79 -20.50 -4.30
C ALA A 173 -4.11 -19.20 -3.80
N PRO A 174 -2.77 -19.10 -3.85
CA PRO A 174 -2.07 -17.85 -3.53
C PRO A 174 -2.53 -16.72 -4.45
N CYS A 175 -2.58 -15.49 -3.93
CA CYS A 175 -2.94 -14.32 -4.71
C CYS A 175 -1.70 -13.65 -5.31
N GLY A 176 -1.85 -13.14 -6.54
CA GLY A 176 -0.85 -12.33 -7.22
C GLY A 176 0.13 -13.13 -8.08
N ASP A 177 0.81 -12.41 -8.98
CA ASP A 177 1.82 -12.98 -9.85
C ASP A 177 3.20 -12.95 -9.16
N GLN A 178 3.84 -14.12 -9.07
CA GLN A 178 5.18 -14.30 -8.48
C GLN A 178 6.29 -14.07 -9.50
N ASN A 179 5.98 -14.02 -10.81
CA ASN A 179 6.94 -13.90 -11.90
C ASN A 179 7.26 -12.42 -12.24
N MET A 180 7.30 -11.55 -11.22
CA MET A 180 7.60 -10.13 -11.39
C MET A 180 8.93 -9.87 -12.12
N GLN A 181 9.94 -10.72 -11.89
CA GLN A 181 11.22 -10.59 -12.60
C GLN A 181 11.08 -10.90 -14.09
N GLU A 182 10.35 -11.96 -14.47
CA GLU A 182 10.11 -12.28 -15.88
C GLU A 182 9.34 -11.15 -16.59
N TYR A 183 8.39 -10.51 -15.90
CA TYR A 183 7.71 -9.34 -16.44
C TYR A 183 8.65 -8.13 -16.60
N LEU A 184 9.48 -7.83 -15.60
CA LEU A 184 10.45 -6.73 -15.70
C LEU A 184 11.45 -6.98 -16.82
N ASP A 185 11.94 -8.21 -16.95
CA ASP A 185 12.82 -8.63 -18.02
C ASP A 185 12.11 -8.51 -19.39
N PHE A 186 10.87 -8.99 -19.51
CA PHE A 186 10.05 -8.82 -20.72
C PHE A 186 9.80 -7.35 -21.08
N ALA A 187 9.45 -6.52 -20.09
CA ALA A 187 9.21 -5.10 -20.29
C ALA A 187 10.50 -4.36 -20.68
N MET A 188 11.64 -4.78 -20.14
CA MET A 188 12.95 -4.26 -20.50
C MET A 188 13.35 -4.68 -21.92
N GLU A 189 13.20 -5.96 -22.28
CA GLU A 189 13.50 -6.49 -23.61
C GLU A 189 12.62 -5.87 -24.69
N ARG A 190 11.31 -5.74 -24.44
CA ARG A 190 10.37 -5.20 -25.42
C ARG A 190 10.58 -3.72 -25.75
N ASN A 191 11.16 -2.97 -24.82
CA ASN A 191 11.34 -1.51 -24.94
C ASN A 191 12.82 -1.10 -25.05
N ASP A 192 13.75 -2.05 -25.27
CA ASP A 192 15.21 -1.83 -25.28
C ASP A 192 15.71 -1.03 -24.07
N LEU A 193 15.14 -1.29 -22.89
CA LEU A 193 15.47 -0.57 -21.66
C LEU A 193 16.57 -1.32 -20.90
N GLN A 194 17.63 -0.60 -20.54
CA GLN A 194 18.68 -1.14 -19.68
C GLN A 194 18.34 -0.95 -18.20
N LYS A 195 18.75 -1.92 -17.38
CA LYS A 195 18.61 -1.85 -15.93
C LYS A 195 19.45 -0.69 -15.42
N PRO A 196 18.89 0.22 -14.61
CA PRO A 196 19.66 1.35 -14.13
C PRO A 196 20.72 0.89 -13.13
N GLU A 197 21.96 1.33 -13.34
CA GLU A 197 23.11 1.00 -12.50
C GLU A 197 23.24 1.94 -11.31
N ASN A 198 22.61 3.12 -11.38
CA ASN A 198 22.63 4.17 -10.36
C ASN A 198 21.30 4.96 -10.33
N TRP A 199 21.18 5.92 -9.42
CA TRP A 199 19.92 6.65 -9.22
C TRP A 199 19.62 7.64 -10.37
N GLU A 200 20.66 8.16 -11.04
CA GLU A 200 20.54 9.03 -12.21
C GLU A 200 19.90 8.28 -13.37
N THR A 201 20.43 7.11 -13.71
CA THR A 201 19.87 6.23 -14.75
C THR A 201 18.48 5.71 -14.39
N ALA A 202 18.19 5.49 -13.10
CA ALA A 202 16.85 5.11 -12.65
C ALA A 202 15.83 6.25 -12.84
N SER A 203 16.26 7.50 -12.60
CA SER A 203 15.42 8.68 -12.80
C SER A 203 15.16 8.95 -14.28
N GLU A 204 16.16 8.76 -15.14
CA GLU A 204 16.00 8.88 -16.60
C GLU A 204 15.07 7.79 -17.18
N LEU A 205 15.24 6.55 -16.72
CA LEU A 205 14.37 5.44 -17.09
C LEU A 205 12.91 5.71 -16.68
N TYR A 206 12.69 6.24 -15.47
CA TYR A 206 11.37 6.63 -15.01
C TYR A 206 10.72 7.71 -15.90
N MET A 207 11.49 8.72 -16.32
CA MET A 207 10.98 9.77 -17.20
C MET A 207 10.62 9.23 -18.60
N LYS A 208 11.43 8.32 -19.16
CA LYS A 208 11.12 7.63 -20.42
C LYS A 208 9.85 6.77 -20.33
N LEU A 209 9.73 5.98 -19.25
CA LEU A 209 8.53 5.16 -19.01
C LEU A 209 7.27 6.03 -18.88
N LYS A 210 7.40 7.21 -18.28
CA LYS A 210 6.31 8.18 -18.17
C LYS A 210 5.85 8.70 -19.54
N GLU A 211 6.78 9.02 -20.44
CA GLU A 211 6.46 9.43 -21.81
C GLU A 211 5.78 8.31 -22.62
N TYR A 212 6.25 7.06 -22.49
CA TYR A 212 5.63 5.90 -23.15
C TYR A 212 4.20 5.65 -22.68
N ALA A 213 3.91 5.92 -21.40
CA ALA A 213 2.59 5.75 -20.81
C ALA A 213 1.60 6.90 -21.15
N GLN A 214 2.01 7.92 -21.91
CA GLN A 214 1.22 9.14 -22.17
C GLN A 214 0.67 9.81 -20.90
N LEU A 215 1.50 9.91 -19.84
CA LEU A 215 1.20 10.57 -18.55
C LEU A 215 2.00 11.85 -18.32
#